data_AF-A0A8T7HS86-F1
#
_entry.id   AF-A0A8T7HS86-F1
#
_cell.length_a   1.000
_cell.length_b   1.000
_cell.length_c   1.000
_cell.angle_alpha   90.00
_cell.angle_beta   90.00
_cell.angle_gamma   90.00
#
_symmetry.space_group_name_H-M   'P 1'
#
loop_
_entity.id
_entity.type
_entity.pdbx_description
1 polymer ?
#
loop_
_entity_poly.entity_id
_entity_poly.type
_entity_poly.pdbx_seq_one_letter_code
_entity_poly.pdbx_strand_id
1 'polypeptide(L)'
;MKKGQISLFVIVGIVVILAMLVIVYNNNKSVGIDTQRSTLQFDKNVKLYRDTCMKQAVTDTIEEARFDEKNEDEIEVKVEKRIYDCFELSVCEREGYKCDKKYPTFALSVNEETINVEGVFPITLSKDGKKTELSTVDYTYQKRVSSRIDVNNDGVVDEDTNIVSFDDALKLYIPKNTKIVDYSGNPVPKMEIKVKDKHDVPYDYRSYNDFIVGNRIYEVTDSIIPDGIQLTFYYDESEFEDDFDEANQVLVQYDAERQIWRQIPNQAVDTQANTIKATVTHFSLVGRAEYIGSDPDTIQMFLFAEHIHTACRPGDTSYEYIFSWESDKPEVDKRYVGLQEIDEPDWRWKLNCYKTPMPKVEGDAAGPRLAGNMPECEEGKSVYSAYPEVTPKHDGGVYALPQFYKTLEIRDIVAAREGEVPPGALGAT
;
A
#
# COMPACT_ATOMS: atom_id res chain seq x y z
N MET A 1 47.52 -82.33 -19.75
CA MET A 1 46.93 -81.31 -18.85
C MET A 1 46.66 -81.96 -17.49
N LYS A 2 47.21 -81.42 -16.40
CA LYS A 2 47.00 -81.95 -15.05
C LYS A 2 45.58 -81.60 -14.60
N LYS A 3 44.79 -82.58 -14.17
CA LYS A 3 43.36 -82.43 -13.81
C LYS A 3 43.08 -81.27 -12.82
N GLY A 4 44.07 -80.83 -12.04
CA GLY A 4 43.97 -79.70 -11.12
C GLY A 4 43.94 -78.30 -11.75
N GLN A 5 44.40 -78.11 -13.00
CA GLN A 5 44.30 -76.79 -13.66
C GLN A 5 42.87 -76.47 -14.11
N ILE A 6 42.11 -77.48 -14.53
CA ILE A 6 40.73 -77.29 -15.01
C ILE A 6 39.81 -76.87 -13.86
N SER A 7 39.98 -77.47 -12.67
CA SER A 7 39.20 -77.09 -11.48
C SER A 7 39.44 -75.65 -11.02
N LEU A 8 40.67 -75.14 -11.18
CA LEU A 8 40.99 -73.76 -10.79
C LEU A 8 40.26 -72.74 -11.68
N PHE A 9 40.24 -72.95 -13.00
CA PHE A 9 39.55 -72.06 -13.93
C PHE A 9 38.03 -72.04 -13.72
N VAL A 10 37.43 -73.17 -13.34
CA VAL A 10 36.00 -73.24 -13.04
C VAL A 10 35.66 -72.43 -11.78
N ILE A 11 36.46 -72.55 -10.72
CA ILE A 11 36.24 -71.80 -9.47
C ILE A 11 36.39 -70.30 -9.71
N VAL A 12 37.45 -69.87 -10.42
CA VAL A 12 37.67 -68.46 -10.74
C VAL A 12 36.54 -67.91 -11.62
N GLY A 13 36.07 -68.67 -12.61
CA GLY A 13 34.94 -68.29 -13.45
C GLY A 13 33.65 -68.04 -12.64
N ILE A 14 33.33 -68.92 -11.69
CA ILE A 14 32.14 -68.76 -10.83
C ILE A 14 32.26 -67.51 -9.95
N VAL A 15 33.43 -67.25 -9.37
CA VAL A 15 33.67 -66.07 -8.52
C VAL A 15 33.51 -64.77 -9.32
N VAL A 16 34.02 -64.72 -10.56
CA VAL A 16 33.87 -63.55 -11.45
C VAL A 16 32.41 -63.32 -11.83
N ILE A 17 31.65 -64.39 -12.13
CA ILE A 17 30.22 -64.28 -12.44
C ILE A 17 29.43 -63.76 -11.23
N LEU A 18 29.71 -64.28 -10.02
CA LEU A 18 29.08 -63.81 -8.79
C LEU A 18 29.42 -62.34 -8.51
N ALA A 19 30.67 -61.92 -8.73
CA ALA A 19 31.08 -60.53 -8.58
C ALA A 19 30.36 -59.60 -9.58
N MET A 20 30.24 -60.01 -10.86
CA MET A 20 29.46 -59.26 -11.85
C MET A 20 27.99 -59.17 -11.49
N LEU A 21 27.38 -60.26 -11.00
CA LEU A 21 25.98 -60.26 -10.55
C LEU A 21 25.75 -59.30 -9.37
N VAL A 22 26.68 -59.22 -8.41
CA VAL A 22 26.60 -58.27 -7.29
C VAL A 22 26.71 -56.83 -7.78
N ILE A 23 27.61 -56.54 -8.74
CA ILE A 23 27.75 -55.21 -9.32
C ILE A 23 26.48 -54.80 -10.08
N VAL A 24 25.92 -55.69 -10.90
CA VAL A 24 24.66 -55.44 -11.63
C VAL A 24 23.49 -55.27 -10.66
N TYR A 25 23.41 -56.09 -9.61
CA TYR A 25 22.37 -55.98 -8.58
C TYR A 25 22.46 -54.65 -7.82
N ASN A 26 23.67 -54.22 -7.43
CA ASN A 26 23.87 -52.95 -6.73
C ASN A 26 23.60 -51.75 -7.64
N ASN A 27 24.01 -51.79 -8.92
CA ASN A 27 23.74 -50.72 -9.88
C ASN A 27 22.24 -50.62 -10.23
N ASN A 28 21.50 -51.73 -10.26
CA ASN A 28 20.04 -51.68 -10.44
C ASN A 28 19.31 -51.13 -9.21
N LYS A 29 19.89 -51.25 -8.00
CA LYS A 29 19.31 -50.68 -6.78
C LYS A 29 19.50 -49.17 -6.68
N SER A 30 20.55 -48.58 -7.27
CA SER A 30 20.76 -47.13 -7.27
C SER A 30 19.81 -46.38 -8.21
N VAL A 31 19.41 -47.00 -9.34
CA VAL A 31 18.46 -46.38 -10.29
C VAL A 31 17.10 -46.09 -9.65
N GLY A 32 16.63 -46.92 -8.70
CA GLY A 32 15.39 -46.66 -7.98
C GLY A 32 15.47 -45.52 -6.94
N ILE A 33 16.66 -45.26 -6.39
CA ILE A 33 16.88 -44.23 -5.35
C ILE A 33 16.96 -42.84 -5.99
N ASP A 34 17.60 -42.72 -7.16
CA ASP A 34 17.73 -41.44 -7.86
C ASP A 34 16.36 -40.94 -8.38
N THR A 35 15.51 -41.83 -8.90
CA THR A 35 14.14 -41.46 -9.30
C THR A 35 13.29 -41.07 -8.10
N GLN A 36 13.46 -41.68 -6.93
CA GLN A 36 12.71 -41.30 -5.73
C GLN A 36 13.18 -39.94 -5.18
N ARG A 37 14.48 -39.65 -5.26
CA ARG A 37 15.04 -38.36 -4.86
C ARG A 37 14.62 -37.22 -5.78
N SER A 38 14.55 -37.47 -7.09
CA SER A 38 14.08 -36.46 -8.07
C SER A 38 12.58 -36.15 -7.91
N THR A 39 11.72 -37.16 -7.67
CA THR A 39 10.29 -36.90 -7.40
C THR A 39 10.11 -36.06 -6.13
N LEU A 40 10.85 -36.39 -5.06
CA LEU A 40 10.75 -35.71 -3.77
C LEU A 40 11.31 -34.27 -3.80
N GLN A 41 12.26 -33.97 -4.70
CA GLN A 41 12.73 -32.61 -4.95
C GLN A 41 11.70 -31.78 -5.75
N PHE A 42 11.07 -32.36 -6.76
CA PHE A 42 10.04 -31.66 -7.52
C PHE A 42 8.79 -31.37 -6.69
N ASP A 43 8.31 -32.33 -5.90
CA ASP A 43 7.16 -32.10 -5.01
C ASP A 43 7.43 -30.92 -4.04
N LYS A 44 8.68 -30.80 -3.57
CA LYS A 44 9.12 -29.65 -2.75
C LYS A 44 9.12 -28.35 -3.54
N ASN A 45 9.58 -28.36 -4.79
CA ASN A 45 9.64 -27.16 -5.63
C ASN A 45 8.24 -26.67 -6.01
N VAL A 46 7.33 -27.57 -6.40
CA VAL A 46 5.93 -27.21 -6.72
C VAL A 46 5.21 -26.72 -5.48
N LYS A 47 5.41 -27.39 -4.33
CA LYS A 47 4.86 -26.92 -3.06
C LYS A 47 5.37 -25.52 -2.71
N LEU A 48 6.68 -25.29 -2.79
CA LEU A 48 7.28 -23.98 -2.53
C LEU A 48 6.72 -22.92 -3.47
N TYR A 49 6.66 -23.19 -4.78
CA TYR A 49 6.12 -22.26 -5.77
C TYR A 49 4.65 -21.91 -5.49
N ARG A 50 3.82 -22.90 -5.19
CA ARG A 50 2.42 -22.69 -4.78
C ARG A 50 2.31 -21.85 -3.51
N ASP A 51 3.10 -22.18 -2.49
CA ASP A 51 3.07 -21.49 -1.20
C ASP A 51 3.55 -20.02 -1.37
N THR A 52 4.55 -19.77 -2.23
CA THR A 52 4.98 -18.43 -2.63
C THR A 52 3.89 -17.67 -3.38
N CYS A 53 3.24 -18.28 -4.36
CA CYS A 53 2.12 -17.67 -5.09
C CYS A 53 0.97 -17.31 -4.15
N MET A 54 0.64 -18.18 -3.20
CA MET A 54 -0.38 -17.91 -2.20
C MET A 54 -0.01 -16.73 -1.30
N LYS A 55 1.23 -16.70 -0.79
CA LYS A 55 1.73 -15.57 0.01
C LYS A 55 1.63 -14.26 -0.76
N GLN A 56 2.10 -14.24 -2.01
CA GLN A 56 2.09 -13.05 -2.86
C GLN A 56 0.66 -12.59 -3.17
N ALA A 57 -0.20 -13.49 -3.66
CA ALA A 57 -1.58 -13.17 -3.99
C ALA A 57 -2.37 -12.56 -2.81
N VAL A 58 -2.17 -13.08 -1.60
CA VAL A 58 -2.80 -12.52 -0.39
C VAL A 58 -2.20 -11.17 -0.03
N THR A 59 -0.88 -11.03 -0.09
CA THR A 59 -0.18 -9.77 0.25
C THR A 59 -0.59 -8.64 -0.70
N ASP A 60 -0.55 -8.89 -2.02
CA ASP A 60 -0.96 -7.90 -3.03
C ASP A 60 -2.46 -7.54 -2.91
N THR A 61 -3.31 -8.51 -2.56
CA THR A 61 -4.74 -8.22 -2.37
C THR A 61 -4.98 -7.32 -1.17
N ILE A 62 -4.26 -7.54 -0.06
CA ILE A 62 -4.35 -6.70 1.15
C ILE A 62 -3.87 -5.27 0.88
N GLU A 63 -2.95 -5.09 -0.06
CA GLU A 63 -2.48 -3.78 -0.50
C GLU A 63 -3.53 -2.99 -1.28
N GLU A 64 -4.24 -3.65 -2.19
CA GLU A 64 -5.19 -3.02 -3.11
C GLU A 64 -6.64 -2.97 -2.59
N ALA A 65 -7.03 -3.93 -1.75
CA ALA A 65 -8.38 -4.08 -1.25
C ALA A 65 -8.46 -3.63 0.22
N ARG A 66 -9.67 -3.25 0.64
CA ARG A 66 -9.95 -3.09 2.07
C ARG A 66 -9.98 -4.46 2.73
N PHE A 67 -9.24 -4.66 3.80
CA PHE A 67 -9.04 -5.98 4.41
C PHE A 67 -9.76 -6.16 5.76
N ASP A 68 -10.97 -5.64 5.81
CA ASP A 68 -11.94 -5.82 6.89
C ASP A 68 -12.95 -6.96 6.60
N GLU A 69 -13.60 -7.46 7.66
CA GLU A 69 -14.55 -8.59 7.59
C GLU A 69 -15.74 -8.33 6.64
N LYS A 70 -16.12 -7.07 6.39
CA LYS A 70 -17.25 -6.76 5.51
C LYS A 70 -16.90 -6.92 4.03
N ASN A 71 -15.61 -6.97 3.70
CA ASN A 71 -15.09 -7.11 2.35
C ASN A 71 -14.53 -8.52 2.07
N GLU A 72 -14.80 -9.50 2.95
CA GLU A 72 -14.31 -10.89 2.83
C GLU A 72 -14.57 -11.50 1.44
N ASP A 73 -15.80 -11.37 0.92
CA ASP A 73 -16.17 -11.87 -0.42
C ASP A 73 -15.34 -11.22 -1.55
N GLU A 74 -15.08 -9.91 -1.45
CA GLU A 74 -14.28 -9.19 -2.46
C GLU A 74 -12.82 -9.64 -2.41
N ILE A 75 -12.26 -9.79 -1.20
CA ILE A 75 -10.90 -10.25 -0.98
C ILE A 75 -10.76 -11.68 -1.51
N GLU A 76 -11.71 -12.57 -1.21
CA GLU A 76 -11.69 -13.96 -1.69
C GLU A 76 -11.61 -14.02 -3.23
N VAL A 77 -12.47 -13.28 -3.93
CA VAL A 77 -12.47 -13.23 -5.39
C VAL A 77 -11.15 -12.70 -5.96
N LYS A 78 -10.58 -11.65 -5.35
CA LYS A 78 -9.28 -11.08 -5.77
C LYS A 78 -8.13 -12.06 -5.52
N VAL A 79 -8.09 -12.69 -4.35
CA VAL A 79 -7.10 -13.70 -3.99
C VAL A 79 -7.19 -14.90 -4.94
N GLU A 80 -8.39 -15.43 -5.19
CA GLU A 80 -8.61 -16.53 -6.13
C GLU A 80 -8.05 -16.20 -7.52
N LYS A 81 -8.38 -15.01 -8.04
CA LYS A 81 -7.90 -14.56 -9.35
C LYS A 81 -6.38 -14.47 -9.38
N ARG A 82 -5.75 -13.81 -8.40
CA ARG A 82 -4.29 -13.66 -8.34
C ARG A 82 -3.55 -14.98 -8.21
N ILE A 83 -4.09 -15.91 -7.42
CA ILE A 83 -3.52 -17.25 -7.32
C ILE A 83 -3.63 -17.98 -8.66
N TYR A 84 -4.75 -17.85 -9.35
CA TYR A 84 -4.94 -18.45 -10.66
C TYR A 84 -3.92 -17.92 -11.67
N ASP A 85 -3.71 -16.60 -11.68
CA ASP A 85 -2.77 -15.90 -12.56
C ASP A 85 -1.30 -16.23 -12.19
N CYS A 86 -0.98 -16.29 -10.90
CA CYS A 86 0.37 -16.62 -10.43
C CYS A 86 0.75 -18.08 -10.73
N PHE A 87 -0.20 -19.01 -10.58
CA PHE A 87 0.08 -20.44 -10.70
C PHE A 87 -0.02 -20.95 -12.14
N GLU A 88 1.06 -20.73 -12.91
CA GLU A 88 1.19 -21.22 -14.27
C GLU A 88 1.56 -22.72 -14.36
N LEU A 89 0.79 -23.49 -15.12
CA LEU A 89 1.07 -24.91 -15.37
C LEU A 89 2.29 -25.14 -16.27
N SER A 90 2.70 -24.11 -17.01
CA SER A 90 3.86 -24.13 -17.89
C SER A 90 5.14 -24.55 -17.14
N VAL A 91 5.26 -24.20 -15.86
CA VAL A 91 6.37 -24.59 -14.99
C VAL A 91 6.46 -26.11 -14.87
N CYS A 92 5.33 -26.79 -14.69
CA CYS A 92 5.32 -28.22 -14.47
C CYS A 92 5.61 -29.02 -15.76
N GLU A 93 5.12 -28.53 -16.90
CA GLU A 93 5.40 -29.14 -18.21
C GLU A 93 6.89 -29.01 -18.58
N ARG A 94 7.52 -27.87 -18.29
CA ARG A 94 8.95 -27.64 -18.50
C ARG A 94 9.83 -28.62 -17.72
N GLU A 95 9.37 -29.04 -16.54
CA GLU A 95 10.03 -30.05 -15.69
C GLU A 95 9.70 -31.50 -16.10
N GLY A 96 8.95 -31.68 -17.20
CA GLY A 96 8.62 -32.97 -17.79
C GLY A 96 7.47 -33.71 -17.09
N TYR A 97 6.62 -32.99 -16.35
CA TYR A 97 5.41 -33.54 -15.74
C TYR A 97 4.19 -33.29 -16.62
N LYS A 98 3.29 -34.28 -16.68
CA LYS A 98 1.92 -34.07 -17.16
C LYS A 98 1.08 -33.59 -15.99
N CYS A 99 0.43 -32.44 -16.14
CA CYS A 99 -0.36 -31.84 -15.09
C CYS A 99 -1.81 -31.79 -15.50
N ASP A 100 -2.67 -32.41 -14.69
CA ASP A 100 -4.11 -32.28 -14.81
C ASP A 100 -4.59 -31.31 -13.72
N LYS A 101 -4.99 -30.11 -14.12
CA LYS A 101 -5.50 -29.05 -13.23
C LYS A 101 -7.01 -29.03 -13.31
N LYS A 102 -7.65 -29.22 -12.17
CA LYS A 102 -9.04 -28.77 -11.98
C LYS A 102 -9.03 -27.37 -11.39
N TYR A 103 -10.15 -26.67 -11.51
CA TYR A 103 -10.30 -25.34 -10.91
C TYR A 103 -10.02 -25.41 -9.41
N PRO A 104 -9.08 -24.60 -8.90
CA PRO A 104 -8.89 -24.50 -7.46
C PRO A 104 -10.12 -23.84 -6.84
N THR A 105 -10.41 -24.17 -5.59
CA THR A 105 -11.45 -23.51 -4.81
C THR A 105 -10.80 -22.94 -3.55
N PHE A 106 -11.21 -21.75 -3.14
CA PHE A 106 -10.70 -21.08 -1.96
C PHE A 106 -11.82 -20.88 -0.96
N ALA A 107 -11.45 -20.82 0.30
CA ALA A 107 -12.27 -20.29 1.36
C ALA A 107 -11.40 -19.31 2.14
N LEU A 108 -11.87 -18.08 2.27
CA LEU A 108 -11.18 -17.04 3.01
C LEU A 108 -11.89 -16.79 4.34
N SER A 109 -11.13 -16.43 5.37
CA SER A 109 -11.69 -15.94 6.63
C SER A 109 -10.83 -14.80 7.16
N VAL A 110 -11.43 -13.63 7.31
CA VAL A 110 -10.79 -12.43 7.87
C VAL A 110 -11.17 -12.28 9.33
N ASN A 111 -10.18 -12.05 10.20
CA ASN A 111 -10.43 -11.55 11.55
C ASN A 111 -9.44 -10.43 11.91
N GLU A 112 -9.50 -9.96 13.15
CA GLU A 112 -8.68 -8.84 13.64
C GLU A 112 -7.17 -9.13 13.67
N GLU A 113 -6.78 -10.41 13.71
CA GLU A 113 -5.39 -10.83 13.92
C GLU A 113 -4.82 -11.57 12.72
N THR A 114 -5.66 -12.17 11.88
CA THR A 114 -5.25 -13.05 10.79
C THR A 114 -6.18 -12.96 9.59
N ILE A 115 -5.65 -13.26 8.42
CA ILE A 115 -6.43 -13.64 7.23
C ILE A 115 -6.03 -15.08 6.90
N ASN A 116 -7.00 -15.99 6.97
CA ASN A 116 -6.79 -17.40 6.68
C ASN A 116 -7.33 -17.69 5.29
N VAL A 117 -6.53 -18.35 4.47
CA VAL A 117 -6.90 -18.81 3.14
C VAL A 117 -6.69 -20.30 3.08
N GLU A 118 -7.79 -21.04 2.96
CA GLU A 118 -7.78 -22.47 2.69
C GLU A 118 -8.03 -22.67 1.19
N GLY A 119 -7.02 -23.16 0.49
CA GLY A 119 -7.09 -23.43 -0.94
C GLY A 119 -7.09 -24.92 -1.22
N VAL A 120 -8.09 -25.40 -1.95
CA VAL A 120 -8.10 -26.74 -2.52
C VAL A 120 -7.59 -26.66 -3.94
N PHE A 121 -6.39 -27.19 -4.19
CA PHE A 121 -5.74 -27.22 -5.50
C PHE A 121 -5.70 -28.64 -6.02
N PRO A 122 -6.77 -29.16 -6.63
CA PRO A 122 -6.79 -30.50 -7.20
C PRO A 122 -5.87 -30.62 -8.42
N ILE A 123 -4.56 -30.77 -8.16
CA ILE A 123 -3.53 -30.92 -9.18
C ILE A 123 -3.00 -32.34 -9.11
N THR A 124 -3.13 -33.06 -10.23
CA THR A 124 -2.49 -34.37 -10.39
C THR A 124 -1.24 -34.22 -11.24
N LEU A 125 -0.08 -34.45 -10.62
CA LEU A 125 1.22 -34.47 -11.27
C LEU A 125 1.52 -35.91 -11.72
N SER A 126 1.87 -36.11 -12.99
CA SER A 126 2.18 -37.43 -13.55
C SER A 126 3.50 -37.45 -14.30
N LYS A 127 4.43 -38.30 -13.88
CA LYS A 127 5.73 -38.53 -14.54
C LYS A 127 6.16 -39.99 -14.37
N ASP A 128 6.59 -40.62 -15.46
CA ASP A 128 7.02 -42.02 -15.49
C ASP A 128 6.01 -43.01 -14.89
N GLY A 129 4.71 -42.73 -15.09
CA GLY A 129 3.61 -43.56 -14.59
C GLY A 129 3.30 -43.39 -13.09
N LYS A 130 4.06 -42.58 -12.35
CA LYS A 130 3.75 -42.19 -10.97
C LYS A 130 2.84 -40.97 -10.98
N LYS A 131 1.85 -40.98 -10.09
CA LYS A 131 0.94 -39.86 -9.86
C LYS A 131 1.10 -39.34 -8.43
N THR A 132 1.19 -38.02 -8.29
CA THR A 132 1.15 -37.31 -7.01
C THR A 132 -0.03 -36.35 -7.05
N GLU A 133 -0.88 -36.40 -6.04
CA GLU A 133 -1.95 -35.42 -5.87
C GLU A 133 -1.49 -34.39 -4.84
N LEU A 134 -1.52 -33.13 -5.26
CA LEU A 134 -1.53 -32.00 -4.35
C LEU A 134 -3.00 -31.63 -4.21
N SER A 135 -3.51 -31.42 -3.00
CA SER A 135 -4.95 -31.22 -2.79
C SER A 135 -5.25 -30.00 -1.94
N THR A 136 -4.52 -29.74 -0.85
CA THR A 136 -4.81 -28.59 0.03
C THR A 136 -3.57 -27.76 0.32
N VAL A 137 -3.81 -26.48 0.54
CA VAL A 137 -2.85 -25.51 1.07
C VAL A 137 -3.58 -24.57 1.99
N ASP A 138 -3.00 -24.37 3.16
CA ASP A 138 -3.48 -23.42 4.13
C ASP A 138 -2.43 -22.33 4.23
N TYR A 139 -2.86 -21.08 4.15
CA TYR A 139 -2.02 -19.93 4.36
C TYR A 139 -2.69 -18.99 5.36
N THR A 140 -1.92 -18.58 6.37
CA THR A 140 -2.38 -17.61 7.36
C THR A 140 -1.50 -16.38 7.26
N TYR A 141 -2.07 -15.28 6.80
CA TYR A 141 -1.48 -13.97 6.92
C TYR A 141 -1.65 -13.47 8.35
N GLN A 142 -0.55 -13.27 9.09
CA GLN A 142 -0.61 -12.71 10.44
C GLN A 142 -0.62 -11.19 10.34
N LYS A 143 -1.68 -10.54 10.81
CA LYS A 143 -1.72 -9.06 10.88
C LYS A 143 -0.79 -8.52 11.96
N ARG A 144 -0.28 -9.36 12.87
CA ARG A 144 0.56 -8.96 13.99
C ARG A 144 1.85 -9.79 14.05
N VAL A 145 2.99 -9.10 14.22
CA VAL A 145 4.26 -9.71 14.64
C VAL A 145 4.63 -9.15 15.99
N SER A 146 5.12 -10.01 16.89
CA SER A 146 5.66 -9.59 18.17
C SER A 146 7.06 -10.15 18.38
N SER A 147 7.96 -9.28 18.86
CA SER A 147 9.28 -9.68 19.33
C SER A 147 9.47 -9.26 20.78
N ARG A 148 10.13 -10.12 21.55
CA ARG A 148 10.68 -9.72 22.85
C ARG A 148 11.95 -8.93 22.62
N ILE A 149 12.16 -7.94 23.46
CA ILE A 149 13.39 -7.16 23.49
C ILE A 149 13.98 -7.30 24.87
N ASP A 150 15.23 -7.73 24.93
CA ASP A 150 15.96 -7.81 26.18
C ASP A 150 16.35 -6.40 26.60
N VAL A 151 15.57 -5.85 27.53
CA VAL A 151 15.76 -4.52 28.13
C VAL A 151 16.05 -4.65 29.62
N ASN A 152 16.98 -3.85 30.11
CA ASN A 152 17.25 -3.76 31.55
C ASN A 152 16.19 -2.90 32.28
N ASN A 153 16.36 -2.73 33.60
CA ASN A 153 15.41 -1.96 34.43
C ASN A 153 15.29 -0.48 34.06
N ASP A 154 16.28 0.07 33.33
CA ASP A 154 16.28 1.47 32.86
C ASP A 154 15.70 1.60 31.44
N GLY A 155 15.22 0.50 30.84
CA GLY A 155 14.68 0.46 29.48
C GLY A 155 15.75 0.45 28.40
N VAL A 156 17.00 0.12 28.74
CA VAL A 156 18.11 0.08 27.79
C VAL A 156 18.23 -1.32 27.19
N VAL A 157 18.28 -1.39 25.86
CA VAL A 157 18.34 -2.63 25.08
C VAL A 157 19.73 -3.27 25.18
N ASP A 158 19.78 -4.58 25.46
CA ASP A 158 21.03 -5.31 25.72
C ASP A 158 21.71 -5.84 24.43
N GLU A 159 20.98 -6.00 23.33
CA GLU A 159 21.49 -6.48 22.04
C GLU A 159 20.75 -5.89 20.82
N ASP A 160 21.43 -5.86 19.67
CA ASP A 160 20.83 -5.40 18.42
C ASP A 160 19.62 -6.25 18.06
N THR A 161 18.46 -5.62 17.91
CA THR A 161 17.19 -6.30 17.63
C THR A 161 16.64 -5.85 16.28
N ASN A 162 16.20 -6.81 15.46
CA ASN A 162 15.46 -6.55 14.23
C ASN A 162 14.05 -7.10 14.34
N ILE A 163 13.05 -6.28 14.03
CA ILE A 163 11.65 -6.68 14.01
C ILE A 163 11.12 -6.37 12.61
N VAL A 164 10.56 -7.36 11.95
CA VAL A 164 10.04 -7.25 10.59
C VAL A 164 8.54 -7.54 10.64
N SER A 165 7.72 -6.76 9.93
CA SER A 165 6.30 -7.04 9.75
C SER A 165 6.11 -8.37 9.03
N PHE A 166 4.91 -8.94 9.13
CA PHE A 166 4.65 -10.26 8.55
C PHE A 166 4.74 -10.25 7.01
N ASP A 167 4.40 -9.14 6.39
CA ASP A 167 4.49 -8.89 4.95
C ASP A 167 5.86 -8.37 4.51
N ASP A 168 6.86 -8.36 5.40
CA ASP A 168 8.23 -7.92 5.13
C ASP A 168 8.39 -6.44 4.71
N ALA A 169 7.31 -5.67 4.69
CA ALA A 169 7.28 -4.29 4.21
C ALA A 169 7.76 -3.26 5.24
N LEU A 170 7.66 -3.54 6.55
CA LEU A 170 8.18 -2.67 7.60
C LEU A 170 9.24 -3.38 8.43
N LYS A 171 10.40 -2.75 8.59
CA LYS A 171 11.49 -3.24 9.44
C LYS A 171 11.92 -2.18 10.45
N LEU A 172 12.00 -2.58 11.70
CA LEU A 172 12.57 -1.82 12.80
C LEU A 172 13.95 -2.39 13.15
N TYR A 173 14.96 -1.52 13.17
CA TYR A 173 16.29 -1.85 13.67
C TYR A 173 16.57 -1.07 14.96
N ILE A 174 16.73 -1.80 16.05
CA ILE A 174 16.93 -1.28 17.40
C ILE A 174 18.36 -1.64 17.83
N PRO A 175 19.29 -0.67 17.82
CA PRO A 175 20.65 -0.91 18.27
C PRO A 175 20.71 -1.26 19.77
N LYS A 176 21.75 -2.01 20.13
CA LYS A 176 22.17 -2.16 21.52
C LYS A 176 22.42 -0.78 22.15
N ASN A 177 22.09 -0.67 23.43
CA ASN A 177 22.15 0.54 24.26
C ASN A 177 21.12 1.61 23.91
N THR A 178 20.16 1.35 23.01
CA THR A 178 19.02 2.24 22.80
C THR A 178 18.10 2.20 24.02
N LYS A 179 17.63 3.36 24.48
CA LYS A 179 16.61 3.46 25.52
C LYS A 179 15.20 3.43 24.91
N ILE A 180 14.36 2.50 25.34
CA ILE A 180 12.97 2.36 24.93
C ILE A 180 12.10 2.26 26.19
N VAL A 181 11.20 3.23 26.35
CA VAL A 181 10.27 3.31 27.49
C VAL A 181 8.86 3.65 27.02
N ASP A 182 7.85 3.36 27.83
CA ASP A 182 6.49 3.85 27.60
C ASP A 182 6.36 5.34 28.00
N TYR A 183 5.17 5.92 27.80
CA TYR A 183 4.89 7.30 28.22
C TYR A 183 4.97 7.54 29.74
N SER A 184 4.94 6.48 30.55
CA SER A 184 5.14 6.54 32.01
C SER A 184 6.61 6.37 32.42
N GLY A 185 7.51 6.14 31.46
CA GLY A 185 8.94 5.91 31.69
C GLY A 185 9.30 4.48 32.06
N ASN A 186 8.38 3.51 31.96
CA ASN A 186 8.67 2.11 32.23
C ASN A 186 9.34 1.44 31.02
N PRO A 187 10.24 0.46 31.22
CA PRO A 187 10.81 -0.34 30.13
C PRO A 187 9.76 -1.04 29.26
N VAL A 188 10.00 -1.13 27.95
CA VAL A 188 9.14 -1.84 26.98
C VAL A 188 9.83 -3.16 26.54
N PRO A 189 9.56 -4.31 27.20
CA PRO A 189 10.24 -5.58 26.91
C PRO A 189 9.67 -6.33 25.69
N LYS A 190 8.64 -5.77 25.05
CA LYS A 190 7.93 -6.40 23.94
C LYS A 190 7.52 -5.31 22.96
N MET A 191 7.91 -5.48 21.71
CA MET A 191 7.46 -4.64 20.61
C MET A 191 6.60 -5.48 19.67
N GLU A 192 5.55 -4.86 19.18
CA GLU A 192 4.60 -5.43 18.24
C GLU A 192 4.48 -4.50 17.03
N ILE A 193 4.36 -5.10 15.85
CA ILE A 193 4.00 -4.43 14.60
C ILE A 193 2.68 -5.06 14.16
N LYS A 194 1.63 -4.26 14.06
CA LYS A 194 0.31 -4.67 13.57
C LYS A 194 -0.03 -3.95 12.27
N VAL A 195 -0.33 -4.71 11.23
CA VAL A 195 -0.85 -4.21 9.96
C VAL A 195 -2.33 -3.86 10.15
N LYS A 196 -2.71 -2.66 9.73
CA LYS A 196 -4.04 -2.10 9.82
C LYS A 196 -4.48 -1.54 8.48
N ASP A 197 -5.79 -1.55 8.25
CA ASP A 197 -6.34 -0.90 7.08
C ASP A 197 -6.33 0.61 7.32
N LYS A 198 -5.93 1.42 6.34
CA LYS A 198 -5.94 2.88 6.47
C LYS A 198 -7.34 3.43 6.77
N HIS A 199 -8.39 2.70 6.41
CA HIS A 199 -9.78 3.05 6.70
C HIS A 199 -10.21 2.73 8.14
N ASP A 200 -9.40 1.98 8.90
CA ASP A 200 -9.61 1.77 10.35
C ASP A 200 -9.25 3.02 11.17
N VAL A 201 -8.49 3.96 10.59
CA VAL A 201 -8.20 5.25 11.22
C VAL A 201 -9.47 6.10 11.18
N PRO A 202 -9.93 6.64 12.33
CA PRO A 202 -11.13 7.46 12.38
C PRO A 202 -11.13 8.54 11.29
N TYR A 203 -12.14 8.50 10.43
CA TYR A 203 -12.33 9.49 9.38
C TYR A 203 -12.85 10.77 10.02
N ASP A 204 -11.94 11.72 10.24
CA ASP A 204 -12.26 13.11 10.49
C ASP A 204 -11.92 13.90 9.21
N TYR A 205 -12.58 15.03 8.97
CA TYR A 205 -12.27 15.90 7.83
C TYR A 205 -10.79 16.37 7.79
N ARG A 206 -10.06 16.17 8.89
CA ARG A 206 -8.62 16.46 9.05
C ARG A 206 -7.70 15.27 8.75
N SER A 207 -8.20 14.04 8.86
CA SER A 207 -7.45 12.79 8.63
C SER A 207 -7.78 12.22 7.25
N TYR A 208 -7.49 13.01 6.22
CA TYR A 208 -7.73 12.62 4.83
C TYR A 208 -6.81 11.46 4.42
N ASN A 209 -7.22 10.21 4.63
CA ASN A 209 -6.34 9.05 4.41
C ASN A 209 -6.06 8.76 2.93
N ASP A 210 -6.64 9.51 1.98
CA ASP A 210 -6.48 9.24 0.54
C ASP A 210 -5.06 9.50 0.05
N PHE A 211 -4.28 10.39 0.70
CA PHE A 211 -2.87 10.61 0.33
C PHE A 211 -1.95 9.46 0.83
N ILE A 212 -2.45 8.57 1.68
CA ILE A 212 -1.74 7.35 2.07
C ILE A 212 -1.77 6.40 0.87
N VAL A 213 -0.60 6.02 0.39
CA VAL A 213 -0.43 5.14 -0.77
C VAL A 213 -0.71 3.70 -0.37
N GLY A 214 -1.61 3.03 -1.09
CA GLY A 214 -2.12 1.70 -0.77
C GLY A 214 -3.16 1.71 0.38
N ASN A 215 -3.55 0.54 0.88
CA ASN A 215 -4.50 0.42 2.01
C ASN A 215 -3.85 0.05 3.34
N ARG A 216 -2.54 -0.18 3.38
CA ARG A 216 -1.83 -0.68 4.56
C ARG A 216 -1.20 0.45 5.36
N ILE A 217 -1.42 0.41 6.66
CA ILE A 217 -0.67 1.19 7.66
C ILE A 217 -0.21 0.26 8.79
N TYR A 218 0.71 0.74 9.62
CA TYR A 218 1.33 -0.06 10.66
C TYR A 218 1.17 0.61 12.01
N GLU A 219 0.57 -0.11 12.95
CA GLU A 219 0.55 0.23 14.36
C GLU A 219 1.75 -0.44 15.03
N VAL A 220 2.65 0.37 15.58
CA VAL A 220 3.80 -0.13 16.34
C VAL A 220 3.57 0.16 17.81
N THR A 221 4.03 -0.73 18.70
CA THR A 221 3.89 -0.53 20.15
C THR A 221 4.32 0.87 20.59
N ASP A 222 3.35 1.60 21.17
CA ASP A 222 3.53 2.93 21.73
C ASP A 222 4.73 2.97 22.67
N SER A 223 5.73 3.75 22.29
CA SER A 223 6.98 3.87 23.02
C SER A 223 7.68 5.19 22.70
N ILE A 224 8.54 5.63 23.61
CA ILE A 224 9.42 6.78 23.51
C ILE A 224 10.86 6.26 23.40
N ILE A 225 11.58 6.79 22.42
CA ILE A 225 12.91 6.38 22.01
C ILE A 225 13.76 7.65 21.84
N PRO A 226 14.37 8.17 22.91
CA PRO A 226 15.00 9.50 22.90
C PRO A 226 16.09 9.66 21.83
N ASP A 227 16.89 8.62 21.60
CA ASP A 227 17.98 8.63 20.63
C ASP A 227 17.52 8.33 19.19
N GLY A 228 16.25 7.96 19.03
CA GLY A 228 15.66 7.48 17.80
C GLY A 228 16.14 6.08 17.40
N ILE A 229 15.36 5.41 16.54
CA ILE A 229 15.76 4.18 15.86
C ILE A 229 15.45 4.25 14.37
N GLN A 230 16.08 3.36 13.61
CA GLN A 230 15.85 3.28 12.17
C GLN A 230 14.60 2.45 11.88
N LEU A 231 13.68 3.07 11.15
CA LEU A 231 12.56 2.42 10.49
C LEU A 231 12.89 2.34 9.00
N THR A 232 12.75 1.16 8.41
CA THR A 232 12.89 0.93 6.97
C THR A 232 11.56 0.42 6.45
N PHE A 233 11.03 1.09 5.43
CA PHE A 233 9.87 0.65 4.67
C PHE A 233 10.33 0.14 3.31
N TYR A 234 9.84 -1.02 2.90
CA TYR A 234 10.06 -1.61 1.59
C TYR A 234 8.78 -1.48 0.78
N TYR A 235 8.89 -1.14 -0.50
CA TYR A 235 7.75 -1.01 -1.40
C TYR A 235 7.97 -1.78 -2.71
N ASP A 236 6.88 -2.12 -3.40
CA ASP A 236 6.93 -2.65 -4.77
C ASP A 236 6.76 -1.50 -5.77
N GLU A 237 7.60 -1.45 -6.81
CA GLU A 237 7.50 -0.41 -7.85
C GLU A 237 6.21 -0.54 -8.67
N SER A 238 5.65 -1.76 -8.74
CA SER A 238 4.43 -2.05 -9.50
C SER A 238 3.17 -1.45 -8.87
N GLU A 239 3.28 -0.90 -7.66
CA GLU A 239 2.21 -0.16 -6.98
C GLU A 239 2.01 1.25 -7.55
N PHE A 240 2.96 1.76 -8.36
CA PHE A 240 2.93 3.11 -8.88
C PHE A 240 2.47 3.18 -10.34
N GLU A 241 1.83 4.29 -10.69
CA GLU A 241 1.57 4.64 -12.09
C GLU A 241 2.89 5.00 -12.80
N ASP A 242 2.95 4.81 -14.12
CA ASP A 242 4.17 4.97 -14.93
C ASP A 242 4.83 6.37 -14.83
N ASP A 243 4.09 7.39 -14.38
CA ASP A 243 4.54 8.78 -14.24
C ASP A 243 4.80 9.21 -12.79
N PHE A 244 4.67 8.29 -11.83
CA PHE A 244 4.94 8.57 -10.43
C PHE A 244 6.45 8.72 -10.16
N ASP A 245 6.84 9.84 -9.56
CA ASP A 245 8.23 10.04 -9.13
C ASP A 245 8.42 9.41 -7.75
N GLU A 246 9.03 8.22 -7.72
CA GLU A 246 9.33 7.50 -6.48
C GLU A 246 10.13 8.33 -5.47
N ALA A 247 10.93 9.31 -5.92
CA ALA A 247 11.70 10.17 -5.02
C ALA A 247 10.81 11.05 -4.12
N ASN A 248 9.53 11.22 -4.49
CA ASN A 248 8.54 11.96 -3.71
C ASN A 248 7.87 11.08 -2.64
N GLN A 249 8.27 9.82 -2.44
CA GLN A 249 7.68 9.04 -1.36
C GLN A 249 8.15 9.51 0.02
N VAL A 250 7.24 9.46 0.99
CA VAL A 250 7.52 9.83 2.37
C VAL A 250 6.86 8.86 3.34
N LEU A 251 7.49 8.68 4.49
CA LEU A 251 6.85 8.06 5.64
C LEU A 251 6.16 9.12 6.48
N VAL A 252 4.95 8.79 6.88
CA VAL A 252 4.12 9.64 7.74
C VAL A 252 3.75 8.90 9.00
N GLN A 253 3.58 9.65 10.07
CA GLN A 253 3.19 9.20 11.39
C GLN A 253 1.90 9.92 11.80
N TYR A 254 0.94 9.18 12.35
CA TYR A 254 -0.32 9.73 12.82
C TYR A 254 -0.16 10.36 14.21
N ASP A 255 -0.43 11.66 14.32
CA ASP A 255 -0.59 12.38 15.58
C ASP A 255 -2.06 12.27 16.01
N ALA A 256 -2.31 11.38 16.98
CA ALA A 256 -3.66 11.11 17.47
C ALA A 256 -4.28 12.29 18.25
N GLU A 257 -3.48 13.16 18.85
CA GLU A 257 -3.97 14.33 19.60
C GLU A 257 -4.53 15.39 18.64
N ARG A 258 -3.83 15.61 17.52
CA ARG A 258 -4.25 16.57 16.50
C ARG A 258 -5.14 15.96 15.43
N GLN A 259 -5.20 14.62 15.36
CA GLN A 259 -5.89 13.83 14.34
C GLN A 259 -5.37 14.14 12.92
N ILE A 260 -4.05 14.18 12.78
CA ILE A 260 -3.37 14.53 11.52
C ILE A 260 -2.20 13.57 11.28
N TRP A 261 -1.87 13.33 10.03
CA TRP A 261 -0.61 12.69 9.66
C TRP A 261 0.49 13.74 9.55
N ARG A 262 1.69 13.40 10.01
CA ARG A 262 2.90 14.22 9.88
C ARG A 262 3.98 13.45 9.18
N GLN A 263 4.74 14.13 8.33
CA GLN A 263 5.95 13.54 7.77
C GLN A 263 6.96 13.23 8.88
N ILE A 264 7.58 12.05 8.81
CA ILE A 264 8.69 11.68 9.69
C ILE A 264 9.95 12.43 9.23
N PRO A 265 10.65 13.16 10.11
CA PRO A 265 11.82 13.93 9.73
C PRO A 265 13.01 13.03 9.36
N ASN A 266 13.98 13.60 8.64
CA ASN A 266 15.26 12.96 8.30
C ASN A 266 15.14 11.60 7.61
N GLN A 267 14.20 11.50 6.67
CA GLN A 267 14.04 10.30 5.86
C GLN A 267 14.90 10.34 4.59
N ALA A 268 15.20 9.17 4.05
CA ALA A 268 15.93 8.98 2.80
C ALA A 268 15.22 7.92 1.96
N VAL A 269 14.88 8.28 0.72
CA VAL A 269 14.34 7.36 -0.28
C VAL A 269 15.49 6.80 -1.11
N ASP A 270 15.50 5.48 -1.30
CA ASP A 270 16.43 4.75 -2.15
C ASP A 270 15.61 3.97 -3.19
N THR A 271 15.46 4.56 -4.37
CA THR A 271 14.67 4.02 -5.50
C THR A 271 15.34 2.86 -6.21
N GLN A 272 16.60 2.53 -5.88
CA GLN A 272 17.24 1.32 -6.41
C GLN A 272 16.98 0.11 -5.51
N ALA A 273 16.85 0.37 -4.21
CA ALA A 273 16.53 -0.65 -3.21
C ALA A 273 15.03 -0.76 -2.92
N ASN A 274 14.21 0.13 -3.50
CA ASN A 274 12.79 0.32 -3.21
C ASN A 274 12.53 0.46 -1.71
N THR A 275 13.28 1.37 -1.07
CA THR A 275 13.16 1.60 0.38
C THR A 275 13.04 3.06 0.77
N ILE A 276 12.31 3.31 1.86
CA ILE A 276 12.33 4.58 2.58
C ILE A 276 12.85 4.31 3.99
N LYS A 277 13.90 5.02 4.40
CA LYS A 277 14.48 4.93 5.74
C LYS A 277 14.18 6.20 6.50
N ALA A 278 13.74 6.10 7.74
CA ALA A 278 13.53 7.25 8.62
C ALA A 278 14.02 6.97 10.04
N THR A 279 14.27 8.04 10.81
CA THR A 279 14.59 7.94 12.23
C THR A 279 13.38 8.34 13.05
N VAL A 280 12.87 7.42 13.87
CA VAL A 280 11.67 7.60 14.68
C VAL A 280 12.02 7.66 16.16
N THR A 281 11.47 8.64 16.87
CA THR A 281 11.69 8.84 18.32
C THR A 281 10.49 8.43 19.17
N HIS A 282 9.37 8.13 18.53
CA HIS A 282 8.18 7.59 19.17
C HIS A 282 7.36 6.83 18.12
N PHE A 283 6.49 5.95 18.57
CA PHE A 283 5.60 5.18 17.71
C PHE A 283 4.13 5.53 17.91
N SER A 284 3.37 5.39 16.82
CA SER A 284 1.92 5.43 16.73
C SER A 284 1.53 4.64 15.47
N LEU A 285 0.63 5.16 14.63
CA LEU A 285 0.39 4.63 13.28
C LEU A 285 1.42 5.22 12.31
N VAL A 286 1.98 4.37 11.46
CA VAL A 286 2.91 4.74 10.40
C VAL A 286 2.32 4.32 9.06
N GLY A 287 2.41 5.20 8.07
CA GLY A 287 1.99 4.94 6.70
C GLY A 287 3.01 5.47 5.71
N ARG A 288 2.83 5.09 4.44
CA ARG A 288 3.55 5.67 3.32
C ARG A 288 2.61 6.63 2.59
N ALA A 289 3.14 7.79 2.21
CA ALA A 289 2.42 8.82 1.49
C ALA A 289 3.26 9.33 0.30
N GLU A 290 2.57 10.00 -0.61
CA GLU A 290 3.22 10.84 -1.63
C GLU A 290 3.46 12.25 -1.08
N TYR A 291 4.62 12.82 -1.36
CA TYR A 291 4.98 14.17 -1.00
C TYR A 291 4.41 15.17 -2.01
N ILE A 292 3.42 15.95 -1.56
CA ILE A 292 2.71 16.91 -2.42
C ILE A 292 3.28 18.34 -2.28
N GLY A 293 4.44 18.56 -1.64
CA GLY A 293 5.08 19.88 -1.66
C GLY A 293 6.07 20.19 -0.54
N SER A 294 6.90 21.21 -0.78
CA SER A 294 8.19 21.54 -0.14
C SER A 294 8.23 21.80 1.38
N ASP A 295 7.14 21.63 2.11
CA ASP A 295 7.09 21.91 3.56
C ASP A 295 6.52 20.70 4.32
N PRO A 296 7.31 20.08 5.22
CA PRO A 296 6.91 18.90 6.00
C PRO A 296 5.69 19.12 6.92
N ASP A 297 5.34 20.39 7.20
CA ASP A 297 4.13 20.74 7.96
C ASP A 297 2.90 21.04 7.06
N THR A 298 3.08 21.09 5.73
CA THR A 298 2.08 21.66 4.78
C THR A 298 1.35 20.60 3.93
N ILE A 299 1.51 19.29 4.21
CA ILE A 299 0.71 18.24 3.54
C ILE A 299 -0.80 18.50 3.68
N GLN A 300 -1.23 19.25 4.71
CA GLN A 300 -2.63 19.64 4.89
C GLN A 300 -3.17 20.67 3.88
N MET A 301 -2.33 21.51 3.28
CA MET A 301 -2.80 22.75 2.65
C MET A 301 -3.35 22.54 1.23
N PHE A 302 -2.85 21.55 0.49
CA PHE A 302 -3.33 21.24 -0.86
C PHE A 302 -4.72 20.60 -0.86
N LEU A 303 -5.02 19.74 0.12
CA LEU A 303 -6.31 19.03 0.19
C LEU A 303 -7.47 19.93 0.65
N PHE A 304 -7.18 20.98 1.42
CA PHE A 304 -8.20 21.97 1.81
C PHE A 304 -8.73 22.77 0.61
N ALA A 305 -7.92 23.00 -0.42
CA ALA A 305 -8.31 23.78 -1.60
C ALA A 305 -9.30 23.04 -2.51
N GLU A 306 -9.16 21.71 -2.68
CA GLU A 306 -10.12 20.92 -3.47
C GLU A 306 -11.50 20.83 -2.79
N HIS A 307 -11.56 20.82 -1.45
CA HIS A 307 -12.83 20.79 -0.73
C HIS A 307 -13.57 22.14 -0.73
N ILE A 308 -12.86 23.26 -0.88
CA ILE A 308 -13.51 24.57 -1.08
C ILE A 308 -14.30 24.59 -2.40
N HIS A 309 -13.86 23.85 -3.42
CA HIS A 309 -14.61 23.73 -4.68
C HIS A 309 -15.91 22.94 -4.56
N THR A 310 -15.98 21.94 -3.68
CA THR A 310 -17.19 21.12 -3.45
C THR A 310 -18.18 21.74 -2.46
N ALA A 311 -17.80 22.78 -1.73
CA ALA A 311 -18.66 23.45 -0.75
C ALA A 311 -19.64 24.49 -1.33
N CYS A 312 -19.47 24.96 -2.59
CA CYS A 312 -20.47 25.83 -3.23
C CYS A 312 -21.72 25.00 -3.57
N ARG A 313 -22.78 25.05 -2.75
CA ARG A 313 -24.07 24.42 -3.11
C ARG A 313 -24.82 25.31 -4.12
N PRO A 314 -25.70 24.73 -4.97
CA PRO A 314 -26.59 25.53 -5.81
C PRO A 314 -27.49 26.42 -4.95
N GLY A 315 -27.16 27.71 -4.85
CA GLY A 315 -27.91 28.67 -4.03
C GLY A 315 -27.06 29.66 -3.24
N ASP A 316 -25.85 29.27 -2.84
CA ASP A 316 -24.98 30.10 -2.03
C ASP A 316 -24.32 31.19 -2.87
N THR A 317 -24.41 32.45 -2.43
CA THR A 317 -23.96 33.61 -3.21
C THR A 317 -22.54 34.06 -2.87
N SER A 318 -22.00 33.71 -1.71
CA SER A 318 -20.56 33.84 -1.37
C SER A 318 -20.23 33.21 -0.02
N TYR A 319 -19.04 32.64 0.11
CA TYR A 319 -18.42 32.33 1.40
C TYR A 319 -17.22 33.26 1.59
N GLU A 320 -17.11 33.88 2.76
CA GLU A 320 -15.93 34.66 3.13
C GLU A 320 -15.01 33.81 4.01
N TYR A 321 -13.84 33.47 3.49
CA TYR A 321 -12.79 32.82 4.25
C TYR A 321 -11.70 33.85 4.52
N ILE A 322 -11.52 34.20 5.79
CA ILE A 322 -10.49 35.15 6.20
C ILE A 322 -9.19 34.38 6.41
N PHE A 323 -8.19 34.63 5.56
CA PHE A 323 -6.83 34.12 5.75
C PHE A 323 -5.92 35.30 6.08
N SER A 324 -5.28 35.33 7.25
CA SER A 324 -4.28 36.36 7.57
C SER A 324 -2.88 35.88 7.19
N TRP A 325 -2.14 36.66 6.40
CA TRP A 325 -0.75 36.38 6.03
C TRP A 325 0.19 37.43 6.66
N GLU A 326 1.24 36.97 7.35
CA GLU A 326 2.34 37.82 7.85
C GLU A 326 3.60 37.67 6.96
N SER A 327 3.60 38.17 5.71
CA SER A 327 4.79 38.73 5.03
C SER A 327 4.51 39.13 3.57
N ASP A 328 5.44 39.87 2.98
CA ASP A 328 5.30 40.68 1.76
C ASP A 328 4.82 39.95 0.48
N LYS A 329 4.00 40.70 -0.29
CA LYS A 329 3.25 40.39 -1.53
C LYS A 329 3.84 39.33 -2.48
N PRO A 330 3.12 38.23 -2.78
CA PRO A 330 3.36 37.40 -3.96
C PRO A 330 2.56 37.90 -5.18
N GLU A 331 3.16 37.86 -6.38
CA GLU A 331 2.44 38.01 -7.65
C GLU A 331 1.69 36.69 -7.97
N VAL A 332 0.36 36.74 -7.95
CA VAL A 332 -0.51 35.60 -8.32
C VAL A 332 -1.04 35.81 -9.75
N ASP A 333 -0.91 34.81 -10.63
CA ASP A 333 -1.52 34.84 -11.97
C ASP A 333 -3.05 34.69 -11.84
N LYS A 334 -3.78 35.79 -12.10
CA LYS A 334 -5.22 35.98 -11.82
C LYS A 334 -6.16 35.19 -12.75
N ARG A 335 -5.66 34.24 -13.54
CA ARG A 335 -6.41 33.63 -14.65
C ARG A 335 -7.22 32.38 -14.30
N TYR A 336 -7.05 31.79 -13.12
CA TYR A 336 -7.68 30.49 -12.80
C TYR A 336 -8.59 30.45 -11.57
N VAL A 337 -8.69 31.52 -10.78
CA VAL A 337 -9.60 31.55 -9.62
C VAL A 337 -10.26 32.92 -9.53
N GLY A 338 -11.59 32.95 -9.39
CA GLY A 338 -12.40 34.17 -9.23
C GLY A 338 -12.22 34.84 -7.87
N LEU A 339 -10.97 35.14 -7.52
CA LEU A 339 -10.57 35.80 -6.29
C LEU A 339 -10.57 37.31 -6.52
N GLN A 340 -11.33 38.03 -5.69
CA GLN A 340 -11.37 39.49 -5.71
C GLN A 340 -10.62 40.02 -4.48
N GLU A 341 -9.61 40.85 -4.72
CA GLU A 341 -8.85 41.57 -3.71
C GLU A 341 -9.76 42.69 -3.15
N ILE A 342 -9.90 42.76 -1.83
CA ILE A 342 -10.63 43.83 -1.13
C ILE A 342 -9.58 44.71 -0.46
N ASP A 343 -9.55 46.01 -0.77
CA ASP A 343 -8.53 46.96 -0.28
C ASP A 343 -8.57 47.18 1.24
N GLU A 344 -7.38 47.46 1.81
CA GLU A 344 -7.00 47.81 3.22
C GLU A 344 -6.41 46.66 4.09
N PRO A 345 -5.56 46.95 5.11
CA PRO A 345 -4.23 46.36 5.34
C PRO A 345 -4.19 44.91 5.84
N ASP A 346 -5.34 44.26 5.96
CA ASP A 346 -5.45 42.85 6.31
C ASP A 346 -5.85 42.08 5.04
N TRP A 347 -4.94 41.28 4.50
CA TRP A 347 -5.06 40.55 3.23
C TRP A 347 -6.23 39.55 3.21
N ARG A 348 -7.46 40.03 2.99
CA ARG A 348 -8.67 39.19 2.92
C ARG A 348 -8.94 38.76 1.49
N TRP A 349 -9.22 37.48 1.31
CA TRP A 349 -9.63 36.92 0.03
C TRP A 349 -11.10 36.52 0.08
N LYS A 350 -11.91 37.03 -0.85
CA LYS A 350 -13.31 36.61 -0.99
C LYS A 350 -13.45 35.64 -2.16
N LEU A 351 -13.96 34.45 -1.90
CA LEU A 351 -14.32 33.49 -2.93
C LEU A 351 -15.76 33.74 -3.38
N ASN A 352 -15.94 34.18 -4.62
CA ASN A 352 -17.26 34.39 -5.20
C ASN A 352 -17.70 33.11 -5.94
N CYS A 353 -18.71 32.40 -5.43
CA CYS A 353 -19.36 31.32 -6.17
C CYS A 353 -20.28 31.96 -7.23
N TYR A 354 -19.93 31.88 -8.52
CA TYR A 354 -20.76 32.45 -9.58
C TYR A 354 -21.92 31.50 -9.95
N LYS A 355 -23.14 32.03 -9.99
CA LYS A 355 -24.38 31.28 -10.31
C LYS A 355 -24.60 31.04 -11.81
N THR A 356 -23.76 31.64 -12.65
CA THR A 356 -23.88 31.59 -14.12
C THR A 356 -22.52 31.29 -14.74
N PRO A 357 -22.47 30.55 -15.86
CA PRO A 357 -21.22 30.33 -16.58
C PRO A 357 -20.63 31.70 -16.95
N MET A 358 -19.32 31.87 -16.74
CA MET A 358 -18.64 33.11 -17.09
C MET A 358 -18.98 33.50 -18.53
N PRO A 359 -19.24 34.78 -18.82
CA PRO A 359 -19.52 35.22 -20.18
C PRO A 359 -18.36 34.80 -21.08
N LYS A 360 -18.70 34.23 -22.24
CA LYS A 360 -17.73 33.95 -23.30
C LYS A 360 -16.93 35.22 -23.55
N VAL A 361 -15.61 35.12 -23.40
CA VAL A 361 -14.70 36.13 -23.92
C VAL A 361 -14.79 36.03 -25.43
N GLU A 362 -15.51 36.95 -26.06
CA GLU A 362 -15.52 37.11 -27.52
C GLU A 362 -14.17 37.71 -27.95
N GLY A 363 -13.22 36.82 -28.24
CA GLY A 363 -12.03 37.14 -29.02
C GLY A 363 -12.28 36.77 -30.48
N ASP A 364 -12.12 37.74 -31.38
CA ASP A 364 -12.15 37.54 -32.83
C ASP A 364 -11.02 36.60 -33.25
N ALA A 365 -11.33 35.31 -33.40
CA ALA A 365 -10.53 34.37 -34.20
C ALA A 365 -11.43 33.25 -34.74
N ALA A 366 -11.46 33.14 -36.07
CA ALA A 366 -12.31 32.22 -36.83
C ALA A 366 -11.91 30.74 -36.61
N GLY A 367 -12.91 29.91 -36.29
CA GLY A 367 -12.81 28.43 -36.26
C GLY A 367 -14.22 27.79 -36.22
N PRO A 368 -14.41 26.58 -36.77
CA PRO A 368 -15.74 26.10 -37.18
C PRO A 368 -16.65 25.77 -35.99
N ARG A 369 -17.88 26.27 -36.07
CA ARG A 369 -18.96 26.09 -35.08
C ARG A 369 -19.56 24.69 -35.17
N LEU A 370 -19.51 23.93 -34.08
CA LEU A 370 -20.50 22.88 -33.79
C LEU A 370 -21.48 23.44 -32.75
N ALA A 371 -22.67 23.80 -33.22
CA ALA A 371 -23.78 24.19 -32.38
C ALA A 371 -24.59 22.94 -32.02
N GLY A 372 -24.44 22.46 -30.79
CA GLY A 372 -25.40 21.55 -30.15
C GLY A 372 -26.11 22.32 -29.03
N ASN A 373 -27.43 22.46 -29.12
CA ASN A 373 -28.22 23.05 -28.03
C ASN A 373 -28.24 22.07 -26.85
N MET A 374 -27.78 22.50 -25.67
CA MET A 374 -28.09 21.82 -24.41
C MET A 374 -29.56 22.10 -24.04
N PRO A 375 -30.31 21.12 -23.49
CA PRO A 375 -31.65 21.38 -23.00
C PRO A 375 -31.61 22.22 -21.72
N GLU A 376 -32.57 23.14 -21.59
CA GLU A 376 -32.78 23.93 -20.38
C GLU A 376 -33.13 23.02 -19.19
N CYS A 377 -32.51 23.27 -18.04
CA CYS A 377 -32.82 22.56 -16.80
C CYS A 377 -34.18 23.02 -16.26
N GLU A 378 -35.14 22.09 -16.15
CA GLU A 378 -36.36 22.31 -15.36
C GLU A 378 -36.06 22.17 -13.86
N GLU A 379 -36.59 23.11 -13.08
CA GLU A 379 -36.46 23.16 -11.63
C GLU A 379 -37.06 21.89 -10.99
N GLY A 380 -36.25 21.14 -10.22
CA GLY A 380 -36.72 20.02 -9.40
C GLY A 380 -36.46 18.61 -9.93
N LYS A 381 -35.65 18.42 -10.98
CA LYS A 381 -35.16 17.08 -11.37
C LYS A 381 -33.63 17.02 -11.36
N SER A 382 -33.08 16.03 -10.66
CA SER A 382 -31.67 15.67 -10.76
C SER A 382 -31.40 14.99 -12.11
N VAL A 383 -30.57 15.62 -12.94
CA VAL A 383 -29.99 14.99 -14.13
C VAL A 383 -28.59 14.51 -13.74
N TYR A 384 -28.39 13.18 -13.73
CA TYR A 384 -27.05 12.62 -13.70
C TYR A 384 -26.41 12.88 -15.07
N SER A 385 -25.33 13.66 -15.12
CA SER A 385 -24.55 13.80 -16.36
C SER A 385 -23.73 12.55 -16.58
N ALA A 386 -24.03 11.83 -17.66
CA ALA A 386 -23.05 10.97 -18.30
C ALA A 386 -22.00 11.87 -18.96
N TYR A 387 -20.73 11.70 -18.58
CA TYR A 387 -19.63 12.30 -19.33
C TYR A 387 -19.55 11.63 -20.71
N PRO A 388 -19.47 12.39 -21.82
CA PRO A 388 -19.06 11.79 -23.08
C PRO A 388 -17.58 11.41 -22.97
N GLU A 389 -17.25 10.16 -23.28
CA GLU A 389 -15.87 9.71 -23.52
C GLU A 389 -15.22 10.61 -24.56
N VAL A 390 -14.22 11.39 -24.14
CA VAL A 390 -13.32 12.09 -25.06
C VAL A 390 -12.00 11.32 -25.07
N THR A 391 -11.83 10.47 -26.07
CA THR A 391 -10.51 9.89 -26.40
C THR A 391 -9.53 11.02 -26.76
N PRO A 392 -8.35 11.13 -26.13
CA PRO A 392 -7.35 12.10 -26.52
C PRO A 392 -6.67 11.65 -27.82
N LYS A 393 -6.61 12.55 -28.80
CA LYS A 393 -5.58 12.49 -29.85
C LYS A 393 -4.37 13.27 -29.36
N HIS A 394 -3.23 12.60 -29.30
CA HIS A 394 -1.93 13.19 -29.03
C HIS A 394 -1.60 14.28 -30.06
N ASP A 395 -1.35 15.50 -29.58
CA ASP A 395 -0.35 16.39 -30.15
C ASP A 395 0.43 17.01 -28.99
N GLY A 396 1.74 16.80 -29.00
CA GLY A 396 2.64 17.07 -27.90
C GLY A 396 2.77 18.56 -27.55
N GLY A 397 2.53 18.88 -26.28
CA GLY A 397 2.86 20.15 -25.67
C GLY A 397 3.08 19.97 -24.18
N VAL A 398 4.32 20.02 -23.72
CA VAL A 398 4.69 20.05 -22.30
C VAL A 398 4.46 21.47 -21.79
N TYR A 399 3.58 21.64 -20.81
CA TYR A 399 3.46 22.89 -20.06
C TYR A 399 4.06 22.69 -18.67
N ALA A 400 5.18 23.37 -18.40
CA ALA A 400 5.75 23.49 -17.06
C ALA A 400 4.99 24.60 -16.30
N LEU A 401 4.47 24.26 -15.11
CA LEU A 401 3.93 25.25 -14.16
C LEU A 401 5.07 25.88 -13.34
N PRO A 402 5.09 27.20 -13.11
CA PRO A 402 6.06 27.84 -12.24
C PRO A 402 5.69 27.64 -10.76
N GLN A 403 6.66 27.20 -9.95
CA GLN A 403 6.51 26.97 -8.50
C GLN A 403 6.97 28.18 -7.67
N PHE A 404 6.16 28.59 -6.69
CA PHE A 404 6.55 29.50 -5.60
C PHE A 404 5.74 29.20 -4.33
N TYR A 405 6.38 28.99 -3.16
CA TYR A 405 5.67 28.81 -1.88
C TYR A 405 6.40 29.41 -0.67
N LYS A 406 5.63 29.93 0.30
CA LYS A 406 6.05 30.42 1.63
C LYS A 406 4.90 30.24 2.65
N THR A 407 5.26 30.20 3.93
CA THR A 407 4.52 29.71 5.12
C THR A 407 3.26 30.49 5.53
N LEU A 408 2.28 29.80 6.12
CA LEU A 408 1.05 30.36 6.72
C LEU A 408 0.88 29.91 8.19
N GLU A 409 0.56 30.82 9.11
CA GLU A 409 0.04 30.51 10.46
C GLU A 409 -1.47 30.83 10.53
N ILE A 410 -2.28 29.93 11.08
CA ILE A 410 -3.74 30.13 11.23
C ILE A 410 -4.06 30.55 12.67
N ARG A 411 -4.76 31.69 12.85
CA ARG A 411 -5.42 32.06 14.11
C ARG A 411 -6.90 32.39 13.88
N ASP A 412 -7.75 31.73 14.67
CA ASP A 412 -9.20 31.88 14.86
C ASP A 412 -10.13 31.86 13.62
N ILE A 413 -11.02 30.87 13.57
CA ILE A 413 -12.17 30.83 12.65
C ILE A 413 -13.39 31.39 13.38
N VAL A 414 -13.91 32.54 12.95
CA VAL A 414 -15.19 33.08 13.44
C VAL A 414 -16.25 32.97 12.34
N ALA A 415 -17.29 32.15 12.58
CA ALA A 415 -18.46 32.09 11.71
C ALA A 415 -19.43 33.22 12.08
N ALA A 416 -19.57 34.24 11.23
CA ALA A 416 -20.64 35.22 11.34
C ALA A 416 -21.88 34.72 10.59
N ARG A 417 -23.02 34.60 11.27
CA ARG A 417 -24.34 34.49 10.64
C ARG A 417 -24.96 35.89 10.59
N GLU A 418 -25.20 36.40 9.39
CA GLU A 418 -26.04 37.59 9.21
C GLU A 418 -27.49 37.21 9.53
N GLY A 419 -28.01 37.76 10.63
CA GLY A 419 -29.43 37.73 10.96
C GLY A 419 -30.04 39.10 10.67
N GLU A 420 -31.08 39.12 9.85
CA GLU A 420 -31.93 40.30 9.61
C GLU A 420 -32.53 40.80 10.94
N VAL A 421 -32.26 42.06 11.28
CA VAL A 421 -32.97 42.78 12.34
C VAL A 421 -34.15 43.51 11.69
N PRO A 422 -35.41 43.23 12.07
CA PRO A 422 -36.54 44.00 11.57
C PRO A 422 -36.63 45.35 12.31
N PRO A 423 -37.06 46.43 11.64
CA PRO A 423 -37.12 47.75 12.26
C PRO A 423 -38.41 47.93 13.06
N GLY A 424 -38.27 48.39 14.30
CA GLY A 424 -39.27 49.22 14.96
C GLY A 424 -40.05 48.59 16.12
N ALA A 425 -39.66 48.96 17.34
CA ALA A 425 -40.60 49.29 18.41
C ALA A 425 -39.86 50.08 19.53
N LEU A 426 -39.90 51.41 19.42
CA LEU A 426 -39.79 52.30 20.57
C LEU A 426 -41.14 52.28 21.31
N GLY A 427 -41.12 52.12 22.64
CA GLY A 427 -42.34 52.23 23.43
C GLY A 427 -42.20 51.97 24.94
N ALA A 428 -41.60 52.94 25.64
CA ALA A 428 -41.93 53.46 26.98
C ALA A 428 -42.02 52.56 28.24
N THR A 429 -41.46 53.15 29.31
CA THR A 429 -41.48 52.89 30.77
C THR A 429 -40.69 51.72 31.33
#